data_AF-A0A8A1MD90-F1
#
_entry.id   AF-A0A8A1MD90-F1
#
_cell.length_a   1.000
_cell.length_b   1.000
_cell.length_c   1.000
_cell.angle_alpha   90.00
_cell.angle_beta   90.00
_cell.angle_gamma   90.00
#
_symmetry.space_group_name_H-M   'P 1'
#
loop_
_entity.id
_entity.type
_entity.pdbx_description
1 polymer ?
#
loop_
_entity_poly.entity_id
_entity_poly.type
_entity_poly.pdbx_seq_one_letter_code
_entity_poly.pdbx_strand_id
1 'polypeptide(L)'
;MITNASFQPQRSTGIGTATTASALLFPSFRYIPKIPLDEAGLDAFVRGFLLPTTLHPAHDPLPASQKECMRRVPTLQQSFFPDMARIRHSPTILICGHGHRDQRCGIMGPLLQTEFRRVLRAKGFRISGGEENGDGAFTDVAGWANVGLISHIGGHKYAGNVIIYLPPSMSSVGSGEGGAVSLAGKGIWYGRVEPRHVEGIVQETVLEGRVISDHFRGGVGVDGEILRL
;
A
#
# COMPACT_ATOMS: atom_id res chain seq x y z
N MET A 1 1.27 10.47 -2.64
CA MET A 1 0.85 10.50 -1.21
C MET A 1 1.83 9.66 -0.42
N ILE A 2 2.32 10.14 0.72
CA ILE A 2 3.20 9.39 1.63
C ILE A 2 2.48 9.30 2.98
N THR A 3 2.45 8.11 3.57
CA THR A 3 1.78 7.85 4.85
C THR A 3 2.65 6.92 5.69
N ASN A 4 2.72 7.14 6.99
CA ASN A 4 3.31 6.17 7.90
C ASN A 4 2.36 4.98 8.04
N ALA A 5 2.90 3.78 8.18
CA ALA A 5 2.15 2.56 8.42
C ALA A 5 2.59 1.91 9.74
N SER A 6 1.70 1.16 10.37
CA SER A 6 1.98 0.39 11.59
C SER A 6 2.81 -0.87 11.34
N PHE A 7 3.30 -1.09 10.11
CA PHE A 7 4.22 -2.17 9.81
C PHE A 7 5.59 -1.87 10.40
N GLN A 8 6.19 -2.85 11.07
CA GLN A 8 7.55 -2.70 11.56
C GLN A 8 8.51 -2.65 10.38
N PRO A 9 9.48 -1.71 10.37
CA PRO A 9 10.54 -1.70 9.38
C PRO A 9 11.33 -3.01 9.39
N GLN A 10 11.93 -3.37 8.26
CA GLN A 10 12.80 -4.54 8.22
C GLN A 10 13.99 -4.34 9.16
N ARG A 11 14.19 -5.29 10.09
CA ARG A 11 15.31 -5.24 11.02
C ARG A 11 16.63 -5.45 10.26
N SER A 12 17.58 -4.55 10.47
CA SER A 12 18.96 -4.75 10.02
C SER A 12 19.67 -5.71 10.98
N THR A 13 20.16 -6.84 10.46
CA THR A 13 20.97 -7.81 11.22
C THR A 13 22.46 -7.40 11.33
N GLY A 14 22.84 -6.22 10.83
CA GLY A 14 24.22 -5.74 10.82
C GLY A 14 24.57 -4.89 12.04
N ILE A 15 25.85 -4.94 12.44
CA ILE A 15 26.46 -4.20 13.57
C ILE A 15 26.58 -2.67 13.29
N GLY A 16 25.89 -2.16 12.28
CA GLY A 16 25.98 -0.77 11.85
C GLY A 16 24.94 0.14 12.50
N THR A 17 25.37 1.35 12.87
CA THR A 17 24.55 2.43 13.47
C THR A 17 23.63 3.16 12.47
N ALA A 18 23.63 2.77 11.19
CA ALA A 18 22.88 3.48 10.15
C ALA A 18 21.37 3.23 10.30
N THR A 19 20.63 4.29 10.62
CA THR A 19 19.17 4.27 10.70
C THR A 19 18.55 4.09 9.31
N THR A 20 17.67 3.10 9.17
CA THR A 20 17.00 2.79 7.90
C THR A 20 15.49 2.74 8.07
N ALA A 21 14.77 3.10 7.01
CA ALA A 21 13.33 2.86 6.88
C ALA A 21 13.04 1.80 5.82
N SER A 22 11.78 1.36 5.75
CA SER A 22 11.26 0.57 4.64
C SER A 22 10.07 1.29 3.99
N ALA A 23 9.79 1.01 2.72
CA ALA A 23 8.66 1.59 2.01
C ALA A 23 7.91 0.54 1.18
N LEU A 24 6.58 0.69 1.15
CA LEU A 24 5.70 0.03 0.20
C LEU A 24 5.27 1.07 -0.83
N LEU A 25 5.54 0.81 -2.11
CA LEU A 25 5.27 1.73 -3.20
C LEU A 25 4.15 1.18 -4.10
N PHE A 26 2.98 1.79 -3.94
CA PHE A 26 1.81 1.55 -4.77
C PHE A 26 1.56 2.76 -5.70
N PRO A 27 0.98 2.56 -6.91
CA PRO A 27 0.46 1.29 -7.44
C PRO A 27 1.50 0.41 -8.12
N SER A 28 2.80 0.72 -8.02
CA SER A 28 3.85 -0.08 -8.67
C SER A 28 4.11 -1.46 -8.04
N PHE A 29 3.44 -1.79 -6.92
CA PHE A 29 3.61 -3.01 -6.14
C PHE A 29 5.09 -3.32 -5.86
N ARG A 30 5.81 -2.36 -5.24
CA ARG A 30 7.21 -2.56 -4.83
C ARG A 30 7.35 -2.48 -3.32
N TYR A 31 8.24 -3.30 -2.79
CA TYR A 31 8.69 -3.23 -1.40
C TYR A 31 10.18 -2.88 -1.41
N ILE A 32 10.55 -1.86 -0.65
CA ILE A 32 11.93 -1.40 -0.50
C ILE A 32 12.27 -1.60 0.98
N PRO A 33 13.00 -2.68 1.32
CA PRO A 33 13.19 -3.07 2.71
C PRO A 33 14.14 -2.15 3.47
N LYS A 34 15.04 -1.47 2.76
CA LYS A 34 16.11 -0.67 3.35
C LYS A 34 16.30 0.62 2.58
N ILE A 35 15.96 1.73 3.23
CA ILE A 35 16.18 3.10 2.78
C ILE A 35 17.08 3.77 3.81
N PRO A 36 18.35 4.05 3.48
CA PRO A 36 19.21 4.86 4.35
C PRO A 36 18.57 6.24 4.58
N LEU A 37 18.59 6.70 5.83
CA LEU A 37 18.00 7.99 6.22
C LEU A 37 19.03 9.14 6.23
N ASP A 38 20.19 8.93 5.61
CA ASP A 38 21.13 10.01 5.32
C ASP A 38 20.71 10.79 4.05
N GLU A 39 21.35 11.93 3.82
CA GLU A 39 21.01 12.83 2.70
C GLU A 39 21.11 12.12 1.34
N ALA A 40 22.16 11.31 1.15
CA ALA A 40 22.37 10.57 -0.09
C ALA A 40 21.30 9.49 -0.33
N GLY A 41 20.92 8.73 0.70
CA GLY A 41 19.86 7.72 0.62
C GLY A 41 18.49 8.30 0.34
N LEU A 42 18.17 9.44 0.98
CA LEU A 42 16.91 10.15 0.75
C LEU A 42 16.87 10.78 -0.65
N ASP A 43 17.95 11.42 -1.12
CA ASP A 43 18.05 11.93 -2.50
C ASP A 43 17.86 10.80 -3.53
N ALA A 44 18.57 9.69 -3.34
CA ALA A 44 18.47 8.53 -4.21
C ALA A 44 17.06 7.94 -4.21
N PHE A 45 16.38 7.90 -3.07
CA PHE A 45 14.99 7.41 -2.98
C PHE A 45 14.02 8.33 -3.70
N VAL A 46 14.12 9.65 -3.47
CA VAL A 46 13.25 10.66 -4.12
C VAL A 46 13.44 10.63 -5.63
N ARG A 47 14.68 10.70 -6.11
CA ARG A 47 14.99 10.70 -7.54
C ARG A 47 14.75 9.35 -8.20
N GLY A 48 14.98 8.26 -7.47
CA GLY A 48 14.75 6.90 -7.95
C GLY A 48 13.27 6.58 -8.11
N PHE A 49 12.40 7.01 -7.19
CA PHE A 49 11.02 6.52 -7.12
C PHE A 49 9.93 7.59 -7.13
N LEU A 50 10.14 8.76 -6.51
CA LEU A 50 9.07 9.72 -6.24
C LEU A 50 8.93 10.80 -7.30
N LEU A 51 10.02 11.20 -7.94
CA LEU A 51 9.95 12.15 -9.05
C LEU A 51 9.11 11.59 -10.21
N PRO A 52 8.42 12.47 -10.97
CA PRO A 52 7.62 12.06 -12.11
C PRO A 52 8.50 11.54 -13.25
N THR A 53 7.94 10.64 -14.06
CA THR A 53 8.54 10.24 -15.34
C THR A 53 8.25 11.25 -16.44
N THR A 54 7.09 11.90 -16.37
CA THR A 54 6.64 12.93 -17.32
C THR A 54 6.30 14.20 -16.56
N LEU A 55 6.89 15.33 -16.97
CA LEU A 55 6.62 16.62 -16.34
C LEU A 55 5.27 17.17 -16.81
N HIS A 56 4.58 17.88 -15.91
CA HIS A 56 3.38 18.63 -16.26
C HIS A 56 3.71 19.79 -17.21
N PRO A 57 2.85 20.15 -18.19
CA PRO A 57 3.08 21.26 -19.12
C PRO A 57 3.36 22.62 -18.46
N ALA A 58 2.93 22.81 -17.20
CA ALA A 58 3.26 23.98 -16.41
C ALA A 58 4.79 24.20 -16.23
N HIS A 59 5.60 23.17 -16.45
CA HIS A 59 7.06 23.24 -16.36
C HIS A 59 7.73 23.56 -17.71
N ASP A 60 6.97 23.73 -18.79
CA ASP A 60 7.52 24.04 -20.12
C ASP A 60 8.40 25.30 -20.17
N PRO A 61 8.14 26.38 -19.40
CA PRO A 61 9.02 27.54 -19.38
C PRO A 61 10.39 27.31 -18.73
N LEU A 62 10.59 26.20 -18.00
CA LEU A 62 11.82 25.97 -17.25
C LEU A 62 13.00 25.56 -18.15
N PRO A 63 14.25 25.93 -17.79
CA PRO A 63 15.46 25.46 -18.45
C PRO A 63 15.58 23.92 -18.47
N ALA A 64 16.24 23.38 -19.50
CA ALA A 64 16.44 21.94 -19.65
C ALA A 64 17.13 21.29 -18.45
N SER A 65 18.13 21.97 -17.87
CA SER A 65 18.84 21.50 -16.67
C SER A 65 17.92 21.34 -15.46
N GLN A 66 17.01 22.30 -15.24
CA GLN A 66 16.04 22.22 -14.15
C GLN A 66 15.03 21.10 -14.40
N LYS A 67 14.52 20.98 -15.64
CA LYS A 67 13.61 19.89 -16.01
C LYS A 67 14.24 18.52 -15.76
N GLU A 68 15.53 18.37 -16.03
CA GLU A 68 16.23 17.10 -15.80
C GLU A 68 16.35 16.74 -14.32
N CYS A 69 16.63 17.72 -13.46
CA CYS A 69 16.64 17.51 -12.01
C CYS A 69 15.25 17.16 -11.43
N MET A 70 14.17 17.45 -12.17
CA MET A 70 12.78 17.19 -11.75
C MET A 70 12.25 15.84 -12.25
N ARG A 71 13.03 15.07 -13.01
CA ARG A 71 12.62 13.76 -13.54
C ARG A 71 13.19 12.62 -12.72
N ARG A 72 12.44 11.51 -12.71
CA ARG A 72 12.89 10.25 -12.13
C ARG A 72 14.15 9.76 -12.83
N VAL A 73 15.08 9.19 -12.06
CA VAL A 73 16.32 8.58 -12.53
C VAL A 73 16.28 7.07 -12.23
N PRO A 74 15.78 6.22 -13.15
CA PRO A 74 15.54 4.81 -12.87
C PRO A 74 16.79 4.00 -12.52
N THR A 75 17.96 4.42 -13.00
CA THR A 75 19.24 3.74 -12.72
C THR A 75 19.58 3.74 -11.22
N LEU A 76 19.13 4.74 -10.46
CA LEU A 76 19.32 4.80 -9.00
C LEU A 76 18.56 3.71 -8.26
N GLN A 77 17.45 3.19 -8.82
CA GLN A 77 16.66 2.17 -8.13
C GLN A 77 17.49 0.90 -7.91
N GLN A 78 18.16 0.40 -8.94
CA GLN A 78 18.94 -0.84 -8.83
C GLN A 78 20.31 -0.62 -8.16
N SER A 79 20.93 0.56 -8.34
CA SER A 79 22.26 0.82 -7.77
C SER A 79 22.22 1.14 -6.28
N PHE A 80 21.20 1.87 -5.79
CA PHE A 80 21.07 2.21 -4.38
C PHE A 80 20.17 1.25 -3.59
N PHE A 81 19.21 0.59 -4.25
CA PHE A 81 18.21 -0.27 -3.59
C PHE A 81 18.18 -1.68 -4.21
N PRO A 82 19.30 -2.43 -4.18
CA PRO A 82 19.40 -3.74 -4.82
C PRO A 82 18.42 -4.77 -4.25
N ASP A 83 18.03 -4.61 -2.98
CA ASP A 83 17.12 -5.50 -2.26
C ASP A 83 15.63 -5.18 -2.50
N MET A 84 15.30 -4.22 -3.38
CA MET A 84 13.90 -3.93 -3.69
C MET A 84 13.22 -5.15 -4.33
N ALA A 85 12.00 -5.45 -3.89
CA ALA A 85 11.22 -6.58 -4.38
C ALA A 85 9.89 -6.13 -4.99
N ARG A 86 9.34 -6.97 -5.87
CA ARG A 86 7.96 -6.82 -6.34
C ARG A 86 7.02 -7.55 -5.37
N ILE A 87 5.93 -6.89 -5.01
CA ILE A 87 4.83 -7.48 -4.24
C ILE A 87 3.94 -8.25 -5.21
N ARG A 88 3.78 -9.55 -5.01
CA ARG A 88 3.10 -10.46 -5.96
C ARG A 88 1.93 -11.20 -5.36
N HIS A 89 1.91 -11.45 -4.06
CA HIS A 89 1.06 -12.49 -3.49
C HIS A 89 0.10 -11.98 -2.41
N SER A 90 0.59 -11.16 -1.47
CA SER A 90 -0.21 -10.76 -0.31
C SER A 90 -1.06 -9.50 -0.57
N PRO A 91 -2.40 -9.53 -0.39
CA PRO A 91 -3.18 -8.32 -0.33
C PRO A 91 -2.70 -7.44 0.82
N THR A 92 -2.75 -6.13 0.61
CA THR A 92 -2.38 -5.14 1.62
C THR A 92 -3.56 -4.23 1.90
N ILE A 93 -4.07 -4.29 3.12
CA ILE A 93 -5.20 -3.51 3.62
C ILE A 93 -4.62 -2.42 4.53
N LEU A 94 -4.81 -1.16 4.12
CA LEU A 94 -4.34 0.02 4.85
C LEU A 94 -5.53 0.82 5.35
N ILE A 95 -5.58 1.07 6.66
CA ILE A 95 -6.74 1.66 7.34
C ILE A 95 -6.32 2.96 8.00
N CYS A 96 -7.02 4.06 7.70
CA CYS A 96 -6.76 5.33 8.37
C CYS A 96 -7.07 5.22 9.87
N GLY A 97 -6.05 5.35 10.72
CA GLY A 97 -6.18 5.31 12.19
C GLY A 97 -5.89 6.65 12.89
N HIS A 98 -5.70 7.74 12.13
CA HIS A 98 -5.22 9.00 12.71
C HIS A 98 -6.33 9.82 13.39
N GLY A 99 -6.31 9.87 14.72
CA GLY A 99 -7.32 10.58 15.53
C GLY A 99 -7.18 12.10 15.61
N HIS A 100 -5.97 12.67 15.49
CA HIS A 100 -5.78 14.13 15.63
C HIS A 100 -6.37 14.91 14.45
N ARG A 101 -6.32 14.34 13.24
CA ARG A 101 -6.90 14.97 12.05
C ARG A 101 -8.40 14.65 11.95
N ASP A 102 -8.82 13.39 12.16
CA ASP A 102 -10.23 12.99 12.24
C ASP A 102 -10.44 11.99 13.39
N GLN A 103 -11.07 12.44 14.48
CA GLN A 103 -11.30 11.61 15.67
C GLN A 103 -12.07 10.33 15.34
N ARG A 104 -12.97 10.36 14.35
CA ARG A 104 -13.73 9.16 13.95
C ARG A 104 -12.82 8.12 13.32
N CYS A 105 -11.80 8.51 12.56
CA CYS A 105 -10.79 7.57 12.08
C CYS A 105 -9.92 7.02 13.23
N GLY A 106 -9.62 7.83 14.24
CA GLY A 106 -8.93 7.37 15.45
C GLY A 106 -9.71 6.29 16.21
N ILE A 107 -11.03 6.43 16.28
CA ILE A 107 -11.93 5.44 16.91
C ILE A 107 -12.12 4.22 15.99
N MET A 108 -12.40 4.45 14.70
CA MET A 108 -12.75 3.39 13.76
C MET A 108 -11.56 2.55 13.32
N GLY A 109 -10.37 3.13 13.20
CA GLY A 109 -9.19 2.46 12.66
C GLY A 109 -8.88 1.12 13.35
N PRO A 110 -8.70 1.09 14.69
CA PRO A 110 -8.45 -0.14 15.42
C PRO A 110 -9.59 -1.17 15.29
N LEU A 111 -10.85 -0.74 15.34
CA LEU A 111 -12.01 -1.63 15.20
C LEU A 111 -12.06 -2.30 13.82
N LEU A 112 -11.80 -1.52 12.77
CA LEU A 112 -11.69 -2.03 11.40
C LEU A 112 -10.49 -2.98 11.27
N GLN A 113 -9.34 -2.62 11.84
CA GLN A 113 -8.16 -3.48 11.80
C GLN A 113 -8.44 -4.84 12.44
N THR A 114 -8.99 -4.88 13.66
CA THR A 114 -9.37 -6.12 14.34
C THR A 114 -10.32 -6.95 13.48
N GLU A 115 -11.33 -6.33 12.91
CA GLU A 115 -12.35 -7.04 12.12
C GLU A 115 -11.79 -7.57 10.80
N PHE A 116 -10.97 -6.79 10.07
CA PHE A 116 -10.29 -7.27 8.86
C PHE A 116 -9.39 -8.47 9.16
N ARG A 117 -8.62 -8.42 10.25
CA ARG A 117 -7.77 -9.56 10.66
C ARG A 117 -8.61 -10.78 10.99
N ARG A 118 -9.75 -10.62 11.69
CA ARG A 118 -10.67 -11.72 12.04
C ARG A 118 -11.24 -12.38 10.77
N VAL A 119 -11.81 -11.60 9.87
CA VAL A 119 -12.46 -12.10 8.65
C VAL A 119 -11.45 -12.74 7.70
N LEU A 120 -10.29 -12.11 7.47
CA LEU A 120 -9.26 -12.67 6.59
C LEU A 120 -8.73 -14.02 7.12
N ARG A 121 -8.53 -14.16 8.44
CA ARG A 121 -8.17 -15.46 9.06
C ARG A 121 -9.24 -16.51 8.84
N ALA A 122 -10.52 -16.15 9.01
CA ALA A 122 -11.64 -17.06 8.76
C ALA A 122 -11.72 -17.51 7.29
N LYS A 123 -11.21 -16.69 6.36
CA LYS A 123 -11.08 -17.02 4.92
C LYS A 123 -9.75 -17.71 4.56
N GLY A 124 -8.94 -18.11 5.56
CA GLY A 124 -7.73 -18.91 5.37
C GLY A 124 -6.42 -18.13 5.24
N PHE A 125 -6.43 -16.80 5.38
CA PHE A 125 -5.20 -16.01 5.33
C PHE A 125 -4.43 -16.03 6.65
N ARG A 126 -3.11 -16.17 6.55
CA ARG A 126 -2.19 -15.76 7.62
C ARG A 126 -2.04 -14.24 7.59
N ILE A 127 -1.93 -13.62 8.77
CA ILE A 127 -1.94 -12.14 8.86
C ILE A 127 -0.58 -11.63 9.32
N SER A 128 -0.04 -10.67 8.57
CA SER A 128 1.12 -9.87 8.91
C SER A 128 0.72 -8.42 9.28
N GLY A 129 1.60 -7.71 10.00
CA GLY A 129 1.51 -6.27 10.19
C GLY A 129 0.81 -5.80 11.47
N GLY A 130 1.03 -6.49 12.58
CA GLY A 130 0.65 -6.03 13.92
C GLY A 130 1.38 -6.83 14.99
N GLU A 131 1.37 -6.34 16.23
CA GLU A 131 2.13 -6.89 17.37
C GLU A 131 1.68 -8.30 17.78
N GLU A 132 0.45 -8.68 17.42
CA GLU A 132 -0.24 -9.81 18.03
C GLU A 132 0.27 -11.20 17.60
N ASN A 133 1.08 -11.35 16.54
CA ASN A 133 1.45 -12.67 15.99
C ASN A 133 2.82 -12.76 15.28
N GLY A 134 3.78 -11.86 15.53
CA GLY A 134 5.10 -11.90 14.87
C GLY A 134 5.94 -10.66 15.14
N ASP A 135 7.01 -10.46 14.36
CA ASP A 135 7.87 -9.27 14.44
C ASP A 135 7.22 -7.98 13.91
N GLY A 136 5.96 -8.06 13.44
CA GLY A 136 5.19 -6.95 12.89
C GLY A 136 5.60 -6.54 11.47
N ALA A 137 6.53 -7.26 10.83
CA ALA A 137 7.06 -6.93 9.51
C ALA A 137 6.10 -7.32 8.39
N PHE A 138 6.13 -6.55 7.30
CA PHE A 138 5.41 -6.84 6.05
C PHE A 138 5.81 -8.20 5.46
N THR A 139 4.86 -8.95 4.91
CA THR A 139 5.10 -10.27 4.31
C THR A 139 4.44 -10.40 2.94
N ASP A 140 5.19 -10.83 1.93
CA ASP A 140 4.68 -11.14 0.59
C ASP A 140 4.86 -12.63 0.25
N VAL A 141 3.92 -13.45 0.73
CA VAL A 141 3.92 -14.91 0.55
C VAL A 141 2.49 -15.35 0.25
N ALA A 142 2.31 -16.31 -0.67
CA ALA A 142 0.98 -16.83 -0.98
C ALA A 142 0.24 -17.32 0.28
N GLY A 143 -1.05 -16.98 0.40
CA GLY A 143 -1.87 -17.28 1.58
C GLY A 143 -1.67 -16.32 2.76
N TRP A 144 -0.88 -15.25 2.61
CA TRP A 144 -0.78 -14.18 3.61
C TRP A 144 -1.55 -12.94 3.19
N ALA A 145 -1.94 -12.11 4.17
CA ALA A 145 -2.47 -10.78 3.99
C ALA A 145 -1.84 -9.81 5.01
N ASN A 146 -1.63 -8.56 4.60
CA ASN A 146 -1.08 -7.50 5.45
C ASN A 146 -2.20 -6.53 5.86
N VAL A 147 -2.37 -6.28 7.16
CA VAL A 147 -3.40 -5.33 7.66
C VAL A 147 -2.76 -4.31 8.60
N GLY A 148 -2.59 -3.08 8.12
CA GLY A 148 -1.90 -2.01 8.83
C GLY A 148 -2.76 -0.76 9.04
N LEU A 149 -2.54 -0.09 10.17
CA LEU A 149 -3.02 1.28 10.35
C LEU A 149 -2.08 2.23 9.64
N ILE A 150 -2.63 3.30 9.06
CA ILE A 150 -1.87 4.37 8.42
C ILE A 150 -2.28 5.74 8.93
N SER A 151 -1.39 6.72 8.69
CA SER A 151 -1.68 8.14 8.87
C SER A 151 -2.91 8.59 8.05
N HIS A 152 -3.35 9.83 8.31
CA HIS A 152 -4.57 10.37 7.69
C HIS A 152 -4.54 10.28 6.16
N ILE A 153 -5.59 9.68 5.60
CA ILE A 153 -5.88 9.64 4.18
C ILE A 153 -7.34 10.00 3.93
N GLY A 154 -7.60 10.53 2.73
CA GLY A 154 -8.95 10.87 2.28
C GLY A 154 -9.53 12.10 2.98
N GLY A 155 -10.76 12.43 2.63
CA GLY A 155 -11.50 13.53 3.28
C GLY A 155 -12.20 13.09 4.55
N HIS A 156 -12.45 14.02 5.47
CA HIS A 156 -13.20 13.77 6.71
C HIS A 156 -14.61 13.24 6.46
N LYS A 157 -15.25 13.64 5.36
CA LYS A 157 -16.58 13.14 4.97
C LYS A 157 -16.63 11.61 4.81
N TYR A 158 -15.48 10.94 4.77
CA TYR A 158 -15.31 9.53 4.45
C TYR A 158 -14.65 8.70 5.57
N ALA A 159 -14.73 9.13 6.83
CA ALA A 159 -14.22 8.37 7.98
C ALA A 159 -14.48 6.86 7.89
N GLY A 160 -13.53 6.05 8.36
CA GLY A 160 -13.44 4.65 7.93
C GLY A 160 -12.85 4.53 6.53
N ASN A 161 -11.78 5.28 6.25
CA ASN A 161 -11.04 5.21 4.99
C ASN A 161 -10.16 3.96 4.98
N VAL A 162 -10.32 3.13 3.95
CA VAL A 162 -9.58 1.87 3.74
C VAL A 162 -9.06 1.85 2.32
N ILE A 163 -7.79 1.50 2.13
CA ILE A 163 -7.20 1.20 0.82
C ILE A 163 -6.86 -0.27 0.77
N ILE A 164 -7.28 -0.95 -0.29
CA ILE A 164 -6.99 -2.36 -0.52
C ILE A 164 -6.17 -2.47 -1.79
N TYR A 165 -4.93 -2.95 -1.66
CA TYR A 165 -4.07 -3.26 -2.79
C TYR A 165 -4.06 -4.76 -3.03
N LEU A 166 -4.48 -5.17 -4.23
CA LEU A 166 -4.52 -6.57 -4.67
C LEU A 166 -3.33 -6.80 -5.61
N PRO A 167 -2.36 -7.64 -5.24
CA PRO A 167 -1.15 -7.80 -6.02
C PRO A 167 -1.39 -8.53 -7.35
N PRO A 168 -0.52 -8.33 -8.36
CA PRO A 168 -0.76 -8.81 -9.73
C PRO A 168 -0.85 -10.32 -9.89
N SER A 169 -0.28 -11.12 -8.98
CA SER A 169 -0.31 -12.58 -9.06
C SER A 169 -1.39 -13.21 -8.19
N MET A 170 -2.36 -12.41 -7.72
CA MET A 170 -3.52 -12.92 -6.99
C MET A 170 -4.52 -13.60 -7.94
N SER A 171 -4.83 -14.86 -7.64
CA SER A 171 -5.84 -15.65 -8.33
C SER A 171 -7.06 -15.86 -7.43
N SER A 172 -8.23 -16.03 -8.04
CA SER A 172 -9.44 -16.38 -7.29
C SER A 172 -9.22 -17.67 -6.50
N VAL A 173 -9.57 -17.66 -5.22
CA VAL A 173 -9.64 -18.88 -4.41
C VAL A 173 -11.04 -19.45 -4.60
N GLY A 174 -11.17 -20.53 -5.36
CA GLY A 174 -12.40 -21.32 -5.42
C GLY A 174 -13.13 -21.38 -6.77
N SER A 175 -12.72 -20.61 -7.78
CA SER A 175 -13.14 -20.91 -9.16
C SER A 175 -12.25 -22.04 -9.69
N GLY A 176 -12.82 -23.19 -10.03
CA GLY A 176 -12.11 -24.34 -10.62
C GLY A 176 -11.36 -24.04 -11.93
N GLU A 177 -11.46 -22.82 -12.43
CA GLU A 177 -10.59 -22.23 -13.45
C GLU A 177 -9.68 -21.19 -12.78
N GLY A 178 -8.37 -21.44 -12.78
CA GLY A 178 -7.33 -20.62 -12.13
C GLY A 178 -7.09 -19.27 -12.82
N GLY A 179 -8.12 -18.43 -12.88
CA GLY A 179 -8.06 -17.08 -13.42
C GLY A 179 -7.51 -16.04 -12.43
N ALA A 180 -6.83 -15.03 -12.95
CA ALA A 180 -6.45 -13.85 -12.18
C ALA A 180 -7.72 -13.13 -11.67
N VAL A 181 -7.66 -12.62 -10.44
CA VAL A 181 -8.74 -11.77 -9.90
C VAL A 181 -8.87 -10.52 -10.78
N SER A 182 -10.09 -10.08 -11.09
CA SER A 182 -10.29 -8.95 -12.03
C SER A 182 -9.61 -7.64 -11.58
N LEU A 183 -9.46 -7.48 -10.25
CA LEU A 183 -8.79 -6.36 -9.61
C LEU A 183 -7.31 -6.62 -9.29
N ALA A 184 -6.73 -7.72 -9.76
CA ALA A 184 -5.30 -7.99 -9.59
C ALA A 184 -4.46 -6.85 -10.19
N GLY A 185 -3.46 -6.39 -9.43
CA GLY A 185 -2.65 -5.23 -9.80
C GLY A 185 -3.37 -3.88 -9.64
N LYS A 186 -4.46 -3.83 -8.88
CA LYS A 186 -5.22 -2.59 -8.62
C LYS A 186 -5.26 -2.25 -7.13
N GLY A 187 -5.33 -0.97 -6.84
CA GLY A 187 -5.68 -0.42 -5.53
C GLY A 187 -7.11 0.11 -5.54
N ILE A 188 -7.86 -0.14 -4.47
CA ILE A 188 -9.26 0.27 -4.31
C ILE A 188 -9.42 1.09 -3.03
N TRP A 189 -10.04 2.26 -3.14
CA TRP A 189 -10.30 3.16 -2.02
C TRP A 189 -11.76 3.05 -1.60
N TYR A 190 -11.96 2.73 -0.33
CA TYR A 190 -13.25 2.74 0.33
C TYR A 190 -13.30 3.81 1.41
N GLY A 191 -14.49 4.36 1.63
CA GLY A 191 -14.77 5.29 2.72
C GLY A 191 -16.14 5.05 3.31
N ARG A 192 -16.36 5.52 4.55
CA ARG A 192 -17.55 5.17 5.36
C ARG A 192 -17.63 3.67 5.68
N VAL A 193 -16.47 3.03 5.82
CA VAL A 193 -16.41 1.62 6.22
C VAL A 193 -16.64 1.50 7.72
N GLU A 194 -17.41 0.50 8.10
CA GLU A 194 -17.72 0.14 9.49
C GLU A 194 -17.46 -1.38 9.63
N PRO A 195 -17.33 -1.92 10.86
CA PRO A 195 -16.98 -3.33 11.04
C PRO A 195 -17.96 -4.28 10.35
N ARG A 196 -19.26 -3.96 10.37
CA ARG A 196 -20.29 -4.73 9.65
C ARG A 196 -20.08 -4.86 8.14
N HIS A 197 -19.32 -3.96 7.52
CA HIS A 197 -19.05 -3.97 6.08
C HIS A 197 -17.84 -4.84 5.72
N VAL A 198 -17.00 -5.21 6.69
CA VAL A 198 -15.70 -5.85 6.44
C VAL A 198 -15.86 -7.24 5.81
N GLU A 199 -16.84 -8.03 6.24
CA GLU A 199 -17.08 -9.36 5.67
C GLU A 199 -17.42 -9.28 4.17
N GLY A 200 -18.31 -8.37 3.80
CA GLY A 200 -18.64 -8.11 2.40
C GLY A 200 -17.44 -7.60 1.60
N ILE A 201 -16.65 -6.68 2.16
CA ILE A 201 -15.45 -6.16 1.49
C ILE A 201 -14.42 -7.27 1.24
N VAL A 202 -14.17 -8.16 2.21
CA VAL A 202 -13.23 -9.27 2.02
C VAL A 202 -13.75 -10.23 0.95
N GLN A 203 -15.03 -10.60 1.01
CA GLN A 203 -15.63 -11.50 0.03
C GLN A 203 -15.58 -10.90 -1.39
N GLU A 204 -16.22 -9.74 -1.58
CA GLU A 204 -16.40 -9.14 -2.89
C GLU A 204 -15.07 -8.64 -3.46
N THR A 205 -14.29 -7.90 -2.68
CA THR A 205 -13.10 -7.22 -3.21
C THR A 205 -11.85 -8.09 -3.16
N VAL A 206 -11.57 -8.73 -2.02
CA VAL A 206 -10.31 -9.47 -1.86
C VAL A 206 -10.36 -10.82 -2.56
N LEU A 207 -11.46 -11.56 -2.43
CA LEU A 207 -11.55 -12.92 -2.98
C LEU A 207 -12.07 -12.94 -4.42
N GLU A 208 -13.06 -12.11 -4.72
CA GLU A 208 -13.78 -12.17 -6.00
C GLU A 208 -13.40 -11.07 -6.98
N GLY A 209 -12.66 -10.05 -6.53
CA GLY A 209 -12.23 -8.95 -7.40
C GLY A 209 -13.39 -8.11 -7.90
N ARG A 210 -14.34 -7.78 -7.03
CA ARG A 210 -15.47 -6.90 -7.32
C ARG A 210 -15.43 -5.67 -6.42
N VAL A 211 -15.95 -4.58 -6.95
CA VAL A 211 -16.03 -3.31 -6.24
C VAL A 211 -17.41 -3.15 -5.63
N ILE A 212 -17.46 -2.73 -4.36
CA ILE A 212 -18.71 -2.36 -3.68
C ILE A 212 -18.96 -0.86 -3.93
N SER A 213 -19.90 -0.55 -4.81
CA SER A 213 -20.20 0.81 -5.30
C SER A 213 -20.40 1.83 -4.17
N ASP A 214 -21.15 1.45 -3.14
CA ASP A 214 -21.61 2.38 -2.10
C ASP A 214 -20.44 2.96 -1.29
N HIS A 215 -19.40 2.15 -1.10
CA HIS A 215 -18.19 2.54 -0.38
C HIS A 215 -17.10 3.10 -1.28
N PHE A 216 -17.15 2.85 -2.60
CA PHE A 216 -16.08 3.18 -3.54
C PHE A 216 -15.80 4.69 -3.63
N ARG A 217 -14.53 5.07 -3.57
CA ARG A 217 -14.06 6.47 -3.67
C ARG A 217 -12.97 6.66 -4.74
N GLY A 218 -12.64 5.62 -5.48
CA GLY A 218 -11.64 5.64 -6.54
C GLY A 218 -10.77 4.39 -6.52
N GLY A 219 -10.06 4.16 -7.62
CA GLY A 219 -9.06 3.11 -7.71
C GLY A 219 -7.92 3.52 -8.63
N VAL A 220 -6.83 2.75 -8.58
CA VAL A 220 -5.71 2.93 -9.49
C VAL A 220 -5.12 1.58 -9.92
N GLY A 221 -4.78 1.45 -11.21
CA GLY A 221 -4.05 0.32 -11.78
C GLY A 221 -2.54 0.45 -11.64
N VAL A 222 -1.81 -0.65 -11.86
CA VAL A 222 -0.33 -0.71 -11.82
C VAL A 222 0.35 0.26 -12.78
N ASP A 223 -0.33 0.60 -13.87
CA ASP A 223 0.05 1.54 -14.92
C ASP A 223 -0.35 3.00 -14.60
N GLY A 224 -1.04 3.24 -13.48
CA GLY A 224 -1.56 4.55 -13.10
C GLY A 224 -2.94 4.85 -13.70
N GLU A 225 -3.60 3.88 -14.35
CA GLU A 225 -4.98 4.01 -14.80
C GLU A 225 -5.89 4.35 -13.61
N ILE A 226 -6.68 5.42 -13.73
CA ILE A 226 -7.62 5.82 -12.67
C ILE A 226 -8.95 5.11 -12.89
N LEU A 227 -9.37 4.30 -11.91
CA LEU A 227 -10.68 3.66 -11.91
C LEU A 227 -11.75 4.59 -11.33
N ARG A 228 -12.89 4.69 -12.03
CA ARG A 228 -14.07 5.45 -11.64
C ARG A 228 -15.32 4.59 -11.89
N LEU A 229 -16.36 4.79 -11.10
CA LEU A 229 -17.69 4.22 -11.28
C LEU A 229 -18.65 5.31 -11.73
#